data_AF-K1SUH4-F1
#
_entry.id   AF-K1SUH4-F1
#
_cell.length_a   1.000
_cell.length_b   1.000
_cell.length_c   1.000
_cell.angle_alpha   90.00
_cell.angle_beta   90.00
_cell.angle_gamma   90.00
#
_symmetry.space_group_name_H-M   'P 1'
#
loop_
_entity.id
_entity.type
_entity.pdbx_description
1 polymer ?
#
loop_
_entity_poly.entity_id
_entity_poly.type
_entity_poly.pdbx_seq_one_letter_code
_entity_poly.pdbx_strand_id
1 'polypeptide(L)' 'NIDFFSVNAAFLSKRTIDAIHNSGKQVYAWTVNNKDSIKNLTNKGVDGVITDNPVLARETIYSRDTSETIVNMIRYVFNQ' A
#
# COMPACT_ATOMS: atom_id res chain seq x y z
N ASN A 1 -7.15 9.00 -23.34
CA ASN A 1 -7.46 7.94 -22.36
C ASN A 1 -6.30 7.88 -21.39
N ILE A 2 -6.56 7.72 -20.09
CA ILE A 2 -5.53 7.66 -19.03
C ILE A 2 -5.81 6.39 -18.23
N ASP A 3 -4.77 5.67 -17.81
CA ASP A 3 -4.93 4.38 -17.11
C ASP A 3 -4.93 4.53 -15.58
N PHE A 4 -4.16 5.50 -15.04
CA PHE A 4 -4.05 5.75 -13.60
C PHE A 4 -3.59 7.19 -13.29
N PHE A 5 -3.68 7.57 -12.02
CA PHE A 5 -3.16 8.83 -11.48
C PHE A 5 -1.95 8.59 -10.58
N SER A 6 -0.92 9.43 -10.72
CA SER A 6 0.22 9.49 -9.80
C SER A 6 0.22 10.86 -9.12
N VAL A 7 -0.02 10.89 -7.81
CA VAL A 7 -0.34 12.12 -7.06
C VAL A 7 0.58 12.25 -5.85
N ASN A 8 1.02 13.47 -5.54
CA ASN A 8 1.79 13.72 -4.32
C ASN A 8 0.95 13.32 -3.10
N ALA A 9 1.56 12.58 -2.18
CA ALA A 9 0.95 12.15 -0.92
C ALA A 9 0.21 13.27 -0.16
N ALA A 10 0.74 14.50 -0.18
CA ALA A 10 0.17 15.66 0.51
C ALA A 10 -1.22 16.07 0.00
N PHE A 11 -1.58 15.73 -1.24
CA PHE A 11 -2.87 16.08 -1.84
C PHE A 11 -3.89 14.94 -1.82
N LEU A 12 -3.54 13.77 -1.26
CA LEU A 12 -4.42 12.60 -1.24
C LEU A 12 -5.27 12.52 0.03
N SER A 13 -6.55 12.85 -0.17
CA SER A 13 -7.63 12.57 0.77
C SER A 13 -8.36 11.27 0.40
N LYS A 14 -9.06 10.65 1.35
CA LYS A 14 -9.92 9.48 1.07
C LYS A 14 -10.96 9.80 -0.01
N ARG A 15 -11.57 10.98 0.07
CA ARG A 15 -12.53 11.47 -0.94
C ARG A 15 -11.93 11.54 -2.35
N THR A 16 -10.68 12.00 -2.47
CA THR A 16 -9.99 12.09 -3.76
C THR A 16 -9.70 10.70 -4.32
N ILE A 17 -9.25 9.78 -3.47
CA ILE A 17 -8.99 8.38 -3.82
C ILE A 17 -10.28 7.72 -4.31
N ASP A 18 -11.37 7.82 -3.54
CA ASP A 18 -12.67 7.25 -3.89
C ASP A 18 -13.21 7.81 -5.22
N ALA A 19 -13.03 9.11 -5.47
CA ALA A 19 -13.43 9.73 -6.72
C ALA A 19 -12.65 9.18 -7.92
N ILE A 20 -11.35 8.94 -7.78
CA ILE A 20 -10.51 8.34 -8.81
C ILE A 20 -10.95 6.88 -9.05
N HIS A 21 -11.15 6.10 -7.99
CA HIS A 21 -11.62 4.73 -8.09
C HIS A 21 -13.00 4.63 -8.74
N ASN A 22 -13.93 5.54 -8.42
CA ASN A 22 -15.25 5.62 -9.06
C ASN A 22 -15.19 5.91 -10.55
N SER A 23 -14.08 6.45 -11.05
CA SER A 23 -13.83 6.62 -12.49
C SER A 23 -13.18 5.39 -13.16
N GLY A 24 -13.00 4.30 -12.41
CA GLY A 24 -12.36 3.07 -12.86
C GLY A 24 -10.87 3.27 -13.15
N LYS A 25 -10.19 4.04 -12.31
CA LYS A 25 -8.76 4.38 -12.43
C LYS A 25 -8.04 4.08 -11.14
N GLN A 26 -6.77 3.72 -11.22
CA GLN A 26 -5.91 3.49 -10.06
C GLN A 26 -5.24 4.80 -9.59
N VAL A 27 -4.80 4.84 -8.34
CA VAL A 27 -4.06 5.96 -7.76
C VAL A 27 -2.81 5.51 -7.01
N TYR A 28 -1.68 6.07 -7.40
CA TYR A 28 -0.37 5.86 -6.78
C TYR A 28 0.10 7.13 -6.09
N ALA A 29 0.60 7.00 -4.86
CA ALA A 29 1.09 8.14 -4.08
C ALA A 29 2.61 8.25 -4.15
N TRP A 30 3.16 9.44 -4.43
CA TRP A 30 4.61 9.68 -4.41
C TRP A 30 5.08 10.61 -3.28
N THR A 31 6.37 10.50 -2.93
CA THR A 31 7.05 11.04 -1.73
C THR A 31 6.50 10.45 -0.42
N VAL A 32 6.32 9.13 -0.37
CA VAL A 32 5.86 8.43 0.84
C VAL A 32 7.05 7.77 1.56
N ASN A 33 7.74 8.52 2.42
CA ASN A 33 9.07 8.14 2.92
C ASN A 33 9.13 7.68 4.38
N ASN A 34 8.01 7.58 5.09
CA ASN A 34 7.98 7.12 6.48
C ASN A 34 6.82 6.16 6.76
N LYS A 35 6.99 5.33 7.80
CA LYS A 35 6.06 4.26 8.19
C LYS A 35 4.62 4.75 8.37
N ASP A 36 4.43 5.91 9.01
CA ASP A 36 3.09 6.44 9.29
C ASP A 36 2.38 6.90 8.03
N SER A 37 3.10 7.58 7.12
CA SER A 37 2.58 7.98 5.82
C SER A 37 2.21 6.78 4.95
N ILE A 38 3.05 5.73 4.94
CA ILE A 38 2.77 4.47 4.23
C ILE A 38 1.48 3.86 4.79
N LYS A 39 1.40 3.63 6.11
CA LYS A 39 0.20 3.06 6.75
C LYS A 39 -1.05 3.87 6.46
N ASN A 40 -0.97 5.18 6.62
CA ASN A 40 -2.11 6.07 6.43
C ASN A 40 -2.64 6.01 4.99
N LEU A 41 -1.77 6.11 3.99
CA LEU A 41 -2.18 6.09 2.59
C LEU A 41 -2.67 4.71 2.16
N THR A 42 -2.02 3.63 2.59
CA THR A 42 -2.52 2.26 2.39
C THR A 42 -3.91 2.08 3.00
N ASN A 43 -4.13 2.56 4.24
CA ASN A 43 -5.46 2.50 4.88
C ASN A 43 -6.50 3.37 4.17
N LYS A 44 -6.09 4.47 3.52
CA LYS A 44 -6.97 5.29 2.68
C LYS A 44 -7.30 4.63 1.34
N GLY A 45 -6.58 3.59 0.94
CA GLY A 45 -6.87 2.81 -0.26
C GLY A 45 -6.05 3.21 -1.49
N VAL A 46 -4.85 3.78 -1.36
CA VAL A 46 -3.98 3.92 -2.54
C VAL A 46 -3.60 2.54 -3.10
N ASP A 47 -3.51 2.43 -4.41
CA ASP A 47 -3.14 1.19 -5.11
C ASP A 47 -1.63 0.89 -5.00
N GLY A 48 -0.83 1.91 -4.70
CA GLY A 48 0.59 1.75 -4.41
C GLY A 48 1.26 3.04 -3.94
N VAL A 49 2.49 2.89 -3.44
CA VAL A 49 3.33 3.99 -2.98
C VAL A 49 4.64 4.01 -3.74
N ILE A 50 5.12 5.22 -4.08
CA ILE A 50 6.41 5.52 -4.68
C ILE A 50 7.25 6.19 -3.60
N THR A 51 8.39 5.58 -3.29
CA THR A 51 9.15 5.83 -2.07
C THR A 51 10.63 5.63 -2.31
N ASP A 52 11.46 6.40 -1.59
CA ASP A 52 12.91 6.21 -1.57
C ASP A 52 13.31 5.00 -0.69
N ASN A 53 12.38 4.48 0.12
CA ASN A 53 12.62 3.36 1.03
C ASN A 53 11.68 2.16 0.74
N PRO A 54 11.94 1.39 -0.34
CA PRO A 54 11.08 0.28 -0.75
C PRO A 54 11.03 -0.87 0.27
N VAL A 55 12.10 -1.07 1.05
CA VAL A 55 12.14 -2.10 2.10
C VAL A 55 11.19 -1.73 3.24
N LEU A 56 11.27 -0.50 3.76
CA LEU A 56 10.34 -0.01 4.78
C LEU A 56 8.89 -0.06 4.30
N ALA A 57 8.63 0.31 3.05
CA ALA A 57 7.29 0.25 2.47
C ALA A 57 6.75 -1.18 2.41
N ARG A 58 7.55 -2.13 1.90
CA ARG A 58 7.18 -3.55 1.87
C ARG A 58 6.90 -4.09 3.27
N GLU A 59 7.80 -3.86 4.22
CA GLU A 59 7.60 -4.31 5.60
C GLU A 59 6.36 -3.66 6.23
N THR A 60 6.14 -2.37 5.99
CA THR A 60 5.00 -1.66 6.57
C THR A 60 3.66 -2.13 6.01
N ILE A 61 3.60 -2.42 4.70
CA ILE A 61 2.40 -2.91 4.02
C ILE A 61 2.12 -4.37 4.39
N TYR A 62 3.12 -5.23 4.30
CA TYR A 62 2.95 -6.68 4.46
C TYR A 62 3.19 -7.20 5.88
N SER A 63 3.67 -6.39 6.83
CA SER A 63 3.78 -6.83 8.25
C SER A 63 2.45 -7.24 8.86
N ARG A 64 1.32 -6.88 8.25
CA ARG A 64 -0.01 -7.44 8.58
C ARG A 64 -0.16 -8.90 8.12
N ASP A 65 0.28 -9.24 6.91
CA ASP A 65 0.16 -10.58 6.31
C ASP A 65 1.33 -11.53 6.66
N THR A 66 2.47 -10.99 7.06
CA THR A 66 3.70 -11.76 7.30
C THR A 66 3.49 -12.77 8.44
N SER A 67 2.69 -12.43 9.44
CA SER A 67 2.32 -13.34 10.53
C SER A 67 1.57 -14.57 10.02
N GLU A 68 0.61 -14.40 9.12
CA GLU A 68 -0.13 -15.53 8.54
C GLU A 68 0.74 -16.37 7.61
N THR A 69 1.61 -15.72 6.83
CA THR A 69 2.53 -16.41 5.91
C THR A 69 3.55 -17.26 6.67
N ILE A 70 4.17 -16.71 7.72
CA ILE A 70 5.13 -17.43 8.57
C ILE A 70 4.42 -18.58 9.29
N VAL A 71 3.23 -18.35 9.83
CA VAL A 71 2.45 -19.40 10.51
C VAL A 71 2.09 -20.53 9.52
N ASN A 72 1.71 -20.22 8.29
CA ASN A 72 1.43 -21.23 7.25
C ASN A 72 2.69 -22.01 6.85
N MET A 73 3.83 -21.34 6.73
CA MET A 73 5.11 -21.98 6.43
C MET A 73 5.56 -22.91 7.58
N ILE A 74 5.41 -22.48 8.84
CA ILE A 74 5.68 -23.30 10.03
C ILE A 74 4.78 -24.54 10.01
N ARG A 75 3.46 -24.38 9.80
CA ARG A 75 2.55 -25.54 9.69
C ARG A 75 3.01 -26.52 8.61
N TYR A 76 3.39 -26.05 7.43
CA TYR A 76 3.84 -26.91 6.35
C TYR A 76 5.09 -27.73 6.71
N VAL A 77 6.03 -27.15 7.45
CA VAL A 77 7.27 -27.82 7.85
C VAL A 77 7.07 -28.82 9.00
N PHE A 78 6.16 -28.54 9.93
CA PHE A 78 6.01 -29.32 11.17
C PHE A 78 4.78 -30.26 11.22
N ASN A 79 3.88 -30.24 10.23
CA ASN A 79 2.75 -31.19 10.11
C ASN A 79 3.08 -32.44 9.25
N GLN A 80 4.34 -32.91 9.27
CA GLN A 80 4.73 -34.22 8.74
C GLN A 80 4.65 -35.28 9.83
#